data_AF-A0AAW7YV96-F1
#
_entry.id   AF-A0AAW7YV96-F1
#
_cell.length_a   1.000
_cell.length_b   1.000
_cell.length_c   1.000
_cell.angle_alpha   90.00
_cell.angle_beta   90.00
_cell.angle_gamma   90.00
#
_symmetry.space_group_name_H-M   'P 1'
#
loop_
_entity.id
_entity.type
_entity.pdbx_description
1 polymer ?
#
loop_
_entity_poly.entity_id
_entity_poly.type
_entity_poly.pdbx_seq_one_letter_code
_entity_poly.pdbx_strand_id
1 'polypeptide(L)'
;RQGQVREENQDALRVLRFADDVAVMIVCDGAGGIGGGHEASQSAVAAISDALSARWNDTATLARADLDAAIEAAREAARVEDLEGVTTA
;
A
#
# COMPACT_ATOMS: atom_id res chain seq x y z
N ARG A 1 -7.36 11.21 -7.71
CA ARG A 1 -8.01 11.89 -8.87
C ARG A 1 -6.87 12.26 -9.82
N GLN A 2 -7.01 11.98 -11.11
CA GLN A 2 -6.00 12.38 -12.09
C GLN A 2 -5.93 13.91 -12.20
N GLY A 3 -4.72 14.46 -12.01
CA GLY A 3 -4.44 15.89 -12.17
C GLY A 3 -4.50 16.32 -13.65
N GLN A 4 -4.34 17.62 -13.91
CA GLN A 4 -4.51 18.20 -15.26
C GLN A 4 -3.37 17.86 -16.25
N VAL A 5 -2.23 17.35 -15.75
CA VAL A 5 -0.98 17.20 -16.53
C VAL A 5 -0.65 15.74 -16.80
N ARG A 6 -1.03 14.81 -15.91
CA ARG A 6 -0.65 13.40 -16.01
C ARG A 6 -1.64 12.64 -16.88
N GLU A 7 -1.15 11.66 -17.65
CA GLU A 7 -1.99 10.76 -18.46
C GLU A 7 -2.74 9.72 -17.62
N GLU A 8 -2.26 9.43 -16.40
CA GLU A 8 -2.88 8.51 -15.45
C GLU A 8 -2.68 8.99 -14.00
N ASN A 9 -3.60 8.61 -13.11
CA ASN A 9 -3.43 8.73 -11.66
C ASN A 9 -2.75 7.48 -11.10
N GLN A 10 -1.50 7.61 -10.67
CA GLN A 10 -0.72 6.53 -10.06
C GLN A 10 -0.78 6.56 -8.53
N ASP A 11 -1.66 7.38 -7.95
CA ASP A 11 -1.94 7.36 -6.51
C ASP A 11 -2.98 6.28 -6.20
N ALA A 12 -2.72 5.50 -5.14
CA ALA A 12 -3.66 4.56 -4.56
C ALA A 12 -3.97 4.93 -3.09
N LEU A 13 -5.25 4.85 -2.72
CA LEU A 13 -5.76 5.16 -1.38
C LEU A 13 -6.68 4.04 -0.91
N ARG A 14 -6.53 3.62 0.35
CA ARG A 14 -7.52 2.77 1.02
C ARG A 14 -7.68 3.17 2.48
N VAL A 15 -8.90 3.05 2.99
CA VAL A 15 -9.22 3.25 4.40
C VAL A 15 -9.78 1.95 4.96
N LEU A 16 -9.13 1.44 6.01
CA LEU A 16 -9.57 0.27 6.76
C LEU A 16 -10.14 0.74 8.09
N ARG A 17 -11.35 0.26 8.41
CA ARG A 17 -11.99 0.49 9.71
C ARG A 17 -12.04 -0.84 10.43
N PHE A 18 -11.38 -0.91 11.57
CA PHE A 18 -11.21 -2.13 12.37
C PHE A 18 -12.15 -2.16 13.58
N ALA A 19 -12.37 -0.99 14.18
CA ALA A 19 -13.34 -0.73 15.25
C ALA A 19 -13.86 0.71 15.12
N ASP A 20 -14.79 1.11 15.99
CA ASP A 20 -15.34 2.47 16.01
C ASP A 20 -14.27 3.56 16.18
N ASP A 21 -13.22 3.25 16.94
CA ASP A 21 -12.10 4.13 17.29
C ASP A 21 -10.76 3.72 16.64
N VAL A 22 -10.73 2.65 15.83
CA VAL A 22 -9.52 2.15 15.16
C VAL A 22 -9.71 2.14 13.64
N ALA A 23 -8.97 3.02 12.96
CA ALA A 23 -8.92 3.07 11.50
C ALA A 23 -7.48 3.31 11.02
N VAL A 24 -7.16 2.76 9.85
CA VAL A 24 -5.89 2.97 9.16
C VAL A 24 -6.18 3.54 7.77
N MET A 25 -5.49 4.62 7.41
CA MET A 25 -5.50 5.17 6.06
C MET A 25 -4.16 4.89 5.40
N ILE A 26 -4.20 4.27 4.22
CA ILE A 26 -3.05 3.88 3.43
C ILE A 26 -3.04 4.73 2.17
N VAL A 27 -1.92 5.40 1.91
CA VAL A 27 -1.70 6.19 0.70
C VAL A 27 -0.38 5.74 0.09
N CYS A 28 -0.39 5.37 -1.19
CA CYS A 28 0.79 5.03 -1.96
C CYS A 28 0.83 5.89 -3.23
N ASP A 29 1.98 6.49 -3.51
CA ASP A 29 2.26 7.27 -4.72
C ASP A 29 3.16 6.43 -5.63
N GLY A 30 2.63 6.05 -6.78
CA GLY A 30 3.38 5.34 -7.81
C GLY A 30 4.36 6.25 -8.51
N ALA A 31 5.63 5.85 -8.57
CA ALA A 31 6.67 6.64 -9.22
C ALA A 31 6.36 6.85 -10.72
N GLY A 32 5.98 8.07 -11.08
CA GLY A 32 5.71 8.44 -12.48
C GLY A 32 6.96 8.47 -13.35
N GLY A 33 6.82 8.04 -14.61
CA GLY A 33 7.90 8.02 -15.59
C GLY A 33 8.61 6.67 -15.77
N ILE A 34 8.25 5.68 -14.96
CA ILE A 34 8.66 4.28 -15.12
C ILE A 34 7.38 3.45 -15.36
N GLY A 35 7.43 2.47 -16.27
CA GLY A 35 6.29 1.57 -16.49
C GLY A 35 6.01 0.80 -15.20
N GLY A 36 4.74 0.71 -14.79
CA GLY A 36 4.37 -0.02 -13.58
C GLY A 36 4.01 0.84 -12.35
N GLY A 37 4.12 2.18 -12.41
CA GLY A 37 3.80 3.04 -11.26
C GLY A 37 2.36 2.89 -10.75
N HIS A 38 1.40 2.71 -11.66
CA HIS A 38 0.01 2.44 -11.30
C HIS A 38 -0.14 1.07 -10.61
N GLU A 39 0.38 0.00 -11.21
CA GLU A 39 0.37 -1.34 -10.60
C GLU A 39 1.08 -1.35 -9.23
N ALA A 40 2.22 -0.67 -9.10
CA ALA A 40 3.01 -0.63 -7.87
C ALA A 40 2.24 0.03 -6.72
N SER A 41 1.60 1.17 -6.98
CA SER A 41 0.78 1.84 -5.97
C SER A 41 -0.39 0.97 -5.51
N GLN A 42 -1.05 0.25 -6.44
CA GLN A 42 -2.18 -0.61 -6.13
C GLN A 42 -1.76 -1.87 -5.37
N SER A 43 -0.68 -2.52 -5.81
CA SER A 43 -0.12 -3.71 -5.17
C SER A 43 0.34 -3.39 -3.74
N ALA A 44 1.02 -2.25 -3.53
CA ALA A 44 1.42 -1.81 -2.20
C ALA A 44 0.23 -1.58 -1.26
N VAL A 45 -0.81 -0.88 -1.73
CA VAL A 45 -2.04 -0.68 -0.94
C VAL A 45 -2.72 -2.01 -0.61
N ALA A 46 -2.78 -2.94 -1.57
CA ALA A 46 -3.37 -4.26 -1.36
C ALA A 46 -2.59 -5.08 -0.30
N ALA A 47 -1.27 -5.20 -0.47
CA ALA A 47 -0.42 -5.96 0.45
C ALA A 47 -0.45 -5.41 1.88
N ILE A 48 -0.40 -4.09 2.06
CA ILE A 48 -0.53 -3.46 3.39
C ILE A 48 -1.91 -3.78 3.97
N SER A 49 -2.96 -3.69 3.15
CA SER A 49 -4.32 -3.92 3.63
C SER A 49 -4.55 -5.34 4.10
N ASP A 50 -4.04 -6.31 3.34
CA ASP A 50 -4.18 -7.73 3.65
C ASP A 50 -3.40 -8.10 4.91
N ALA A 51 -2.16 -7.60 5.04
CA ALA A 51 -1.33 -7.82 6.23
C ALA A 51 -1.99 -7.27 7.51
N LEU A 52 -2.47 -6.03 7.48
CA LEU A 52 -3.12 -5.41 8.65
C LEU A 52 -4.47 -6.07 8.97
N SER A 53 -5.24 -6.46 7.96
CA SER A 53 -6.52 -7.15 8.16
C SER A 53 -6.32 -8.54 8.75
N ALA A 54 -5.33 -9.29 8.25
CA ALA A 54 -4.97 -10.59 8.81
C ALA A 54 -4.55 -10.46 10.27
N ARG A 55 -3.74 -9.45 10.59
CA ARG A 55 -3.27 -9.22 11.96
C ARG A 55 -4.39 -8.85 12.92
N TRP A 56 -5.29 -7.98 12.47
CA TRP A 56 -6.47 -7.60 13.25
C TRP A 56 -7.38 -8.79 13.50
N ASN A 57 -7.62 -9.64 12.48
CA ASN A 57 -8.45 -10.82 12.64
C ASN A 57 -7.86 -11.83 13.63
N ASP A 58 -6.53 -11.89 13.75
CA ASP A 58 -5.84 -12.78 14.68
C ASP A 58 -5.83 -12.24 16.13
N THR A 59 -5.66 -10.92 16.31
CA THR A 59 -5.36 -10.37 17.65
C THR A 59 -6.25 -9.22 18.12
N ALA A 60 -7.15 -8.74 17.26
CA ALA A 60 -8.02 -7.58 17.50
C ALA A 60 -7.26 -6.33 17.99
N THR A 61 -5.96 -6.24 17.69
CA THR A 61 -5.10 -5.12 18.02
C THR A 61 -4.10 -4.88 16.89
N LEU A 62 -3.63 -3.64 16.76
CA LEU A 62 -2.53 -3.27 15.87
C LEU A 62 -1.47 -2.52 16.67
N ALA A 63 -0.22 -2.89 16.47
CA ALA A 63 0.96 -2.26 17.01
C ALA A 63 1.86 -1.72 15.89
N ARG A 64 2.86 -0.92 16.26
CA ARG A 64 3.86 -0.41 15.31
C ARG A 64 4.55 -1.51 14.51
N ALA A 65 4.88 -2.64 15.15
CA ALA A 65 5.51 -3.77 14.49
C ALA A 65 4.65 -4.36 13.36
N ASP A 66 3.32 -4.27 13.47
CA ASP A 66 2.40 -4.77 12.44
C ASP A 66 2.41 -3.84 11.20
N LEU A 67 2.62 -2.53 11.40
CA LEU A 67 2.84 -1.59 10.30
C LEU A 67 4.17 -1.86 9.60
N ASP A 68 5.24 -2.10 10.36
CA ASP A 68 6.56 -2.41 9.80
C ASP A 68 6.51 -3.71 8.98
N ALA A 69 5.82 -4.74 9.49
CA ALA A 69 5.59 -5.99 8.77
C ALA A 69 4.73 -5.80 7.51
N ALA A 70 3.70 -4.96 7.57
CA ALA A 70 2.85 -4.66 6.42
C ALA A 70 3.61 -3.90 5.31
N ILE A 71 4.52 -2.99 5.69
CA ILE A 71 5.41 -2.30 4.75
C ILE A 71 6.36 -3.28 4.08
N GLU A 72 6.93 -4.23 4.85
CA GLU A 72 7.81 -5.26 4.26
C GLU A 72 7.04 -6.18 3.31
N ALA A 73 5.79 -6.54 3.64
CA ALA A 73 4.92 -7.29 2.73
C ALA A 73 4.68 -6.56 1.40
N ALA A 74 4.48 -5.24 1.43
CA ALA A 74 4.35 -4.43 0.21
C ALA A 74 5.66 -4.35 -0.58
N ARG A 75 6.82 -4.26 0.10
CA ARG A 75 8.13 -4.30 -0.57
C ARG A 75 8.34 -5.64 -1.29
N GLU A 76 7.94 -6.74 -0.67
CA GLU A 76 8.05 -8.07 -1.29
C GLU A 76 7.09 -8.24 -2.46
N ALA A 77 5.84 -7.79 -2.32
CA ALA A 77 4.86 -7.80 -3.42
C ALA A 77 5.39 -7.06 -4.65
N ALA A 78 5.98 -5.88 -4.45
CA ALA A 78 6.54 -5.08 -5.53
C ALA A 78 7.77 -5.73 -6.21
N ARG A 79 8.56 -6.54 -5.47
CA ARG A 79 9.65 -7.34 -6.04
C ARG A 79 9.15 -8.50 -6.88
N VAL A 80 8.12 -9.22 -6.40
CA VAL A 80 7.55 -10.37 -7.11
C VAL A 80 6.90 -9.95 -8.43
N GLU A 81 6.29 -8.77 -8.46
CA GLU A 81 5.64 -8.23 -9.65
C GLU A 81 6.64 -7.61 -10.66
N ASP A 82 7.95 -7.66 -10.39
CA ASP A 82 9.03 -7.10 -11.23
C ASP A 82 8.74 -5.65 -11.67
N LEU A 83 8.14 -4.87 -10.77
CA LEU A 83 7.75 -3.51 -11.06
C LEU A 83 9.00 -2.64 -11.06
N GLU A 84 9.52 -2.36 -12.27
CA GLU A 84 10.62 -1.41 -12.45
C GLU A 84 10.23 -0.07 -11.80
N GLY A 85 11.08 0.46 -10.91
CA GLY A 85 10.87 1.77 -10.28
C GLY A 85 10.58 1.80 -8.79
N VAL A 86 10.65 0.67 -8.08
CA VAL A 86 10.64 0.66 -6.61
C VAL A 86 11.97 1.22 -6.08
N THR A 87 12.02 2.52 -5.82
CA THR A 87 13.09 3.10 -5.01
C THR A 87 12.77 2.79 -3.55
N THR A 88 13.44 1.80 -2.97
CA THR A 88 13.38 1.58 -1.52
C THR A 88 14.04 2.77 -0.82
N ALA A 89 13.24 3.69 -0.31
CA ALA A 89 13.68 4.66 0.70
C ALA A 89 13.85 3.98 2.07
#